data_AF-A0A7S2I5L6-F1
#
_entry.id   AF-A0A7S2I5L6-F1
#
_cell.length_a   1.000
_cell.length_b   1.000
_cell.length_c   1.000
_cell.angle_alpha   90.00
_cell.angle_beta   90.00
_cell.angle_gamma   90.00
#
_symmetry.space_group_name_H-M   'P 1'
#
loop_
_entity.id
_entity.type
_entity.pdbx_description
1 polymer ?
#
loop_
_entity_poly.entity_id
_entity_poly.type
_entity_poly.pdbx_seq_one_letter_code
_entity_poly.pdbx_strand_id
1 'polypeptide(L)'
;EIEPLEYLVQKQMKNRPDITPAVILVDGNGILHARRAGIACFLGVRTGIKTIGVGKTLYCQGGLTKEGVKMGVESSVKELYNYCCSRNNTDSSSTIKEKEDSKDEKVVMAMDQHYIETGTP
;
A
#
# COMPACT_ATOMS: atom_id res chain seq x y z
N GLU A 1 0.85 -14.24 14.95
CA GLU A 1 0.01 -13.05 14.72
C GLU A 1 -1.26 -13.33 13.94
N ILE A 2 -1.33 -14.38 13.10
CA ILE A 2 -2.51 -14.58 12.26
C ILE A 2 -3.77 -15.03 13.03
N GLU A 3 -3.64 -15.98 13.96
CA GLU A 3 -4.79 -16.58 14.64
C GLU A 3 -5.72 -15.53 15.34
N PRO A 4 -5.18 -14.52 16.06
CA PRO A 4 -6.02 -13.44 16.59
C PRO A 4 -6.73 -12.60 15.52
N LEU A 5 -6.07 -12.30 14.39
CA LEU A 5 -6.66 -11.51 13.30
C LEU A 5 -7.78 -12.29 12.60
N GLU A 6 -7.54 -13.57 12.30
CA GLU A 6 -8.54 -14.47 11.72
C GLU A 6 -9.77 -14.56 12.64
N TYR A 7 -9.56 -14.74 13.95
CA TYR A 7 -10.64 -14.77 14.93
C TYR A 7 -11.48 -13.47 14.92
N LEU A 8 -10.84 -12.30 14.85
CA LEU A 8 -11.55 -11.02 14.81
C LEU A 8 -12.39 -10.85 13.54
N VAL A 9 -11.84 -11.24 12.39
CA VAL A 9 -12.56 -11.18 11.11
C VAL A 9 -13.75 -12.13 11.12
N GLN A 10 -13.56 -13.39 11.54
CA GLN A 10 -14.65 -14.36 11.66
C GLN A 10 -15.72 -13.91 12.65
N LYS A 11 -15.33 -13.31 13.78
CA LYS A 11 -16.26 -12.75 14.76
C LYS A 11 -17.07 -11.60 14.18
N GLN A 12 -16.46 -10.72 13.37
CA GLN A 12 -17.17 -9.67 12.65
C GLN A 12 -18.19 -10.27 11.69
N MET A 13 -17.78 -11.22 10.84
CA MET A 13 -18.65 -11.89 9.86
C MET A 13 -19.84 -12.59 10.52
N LYS A 14 -19.61 -13.23 11.67
CA LYS A 14 -20.66 -13.93 12.42
C LYS A 14 -21.64 -12.96 13.09
N ASN A 15 -21.13 -11.90 13.72
CA ASN A 15 -21.96 -11.00 14.50
C ASN A 15 -22.72 -9.99 13.64
N ARG A 16 -22.12 -9.54 12.53
CA ARG A 16 -22.65 -8.50 11.65
C ARG A 16 -22.32 -8.77 10.17
N PRO A 17 -22.90 -9.82 9.57
CA PRO A 17 -22.63 -10.18 8.17
C PRO A 17 -23.05 -9.08 7.18
N ASP A 18 -24.01 -8.24 7.57
CA ASP A 18 -24.54 -7.11 6.78
C ASP A 18 -23.50 -6.03 6.46
N ILE A 19 -22.42 -5.95 7.25
CA ILE A 19 -21.34 -4.98 7.09
C ILE A 19 -19.97 -5.66 6.91
N THR A 20 -19.93 -6.92 6.46
CA THR A 20 -18.67 -7.59 6.17
C THR A 20 -17.90 -6.85 5.07
N PRO A 21 -16.63 -6.51 5.31
CA PRO A 21 -15.85 -5.73 4.36
C PRO A 21 -15.58 -6.54 3.09
N ALA A 22 -15.69 -5.89 1.93
CA ALA A 22 -15.29 -6.49 0.67
C ALA A 22 -13.76 -6.63 0.52
N VAL A 23 -13.01 -5.77 1.22
CA VAL A 23 -11.54 -5.72 1.23
C VAL A 23 -11.03 -5.31 2.62
N ILE A 24 -9.94 -5.92 3.07
CA ILE A 24 -9.25 -5.58 4.33
C ILE A 24 -7.87 -5.00 4.03
N LEU A 25 -7.57 -3.84 4.61
CA LEU A 25 -6.21 -3.28 4.62
C LEU A 25 -5.47 -3.82 5.85
N VAL A 26 -4.27 -4.34 5.65
CA VAL A 26 -3.46 -4.99 6.69
C VAL A 26 -2.15 -4.22 6.84
N ASP A 27 -1.80 -3.75 8.05
CA ASP A 27 -0.47 -3.17 8.34
C ASP A 27 0.56 -4.32 8.37
N GLY A 28 1.19 -4.55 7.23
CA GLY A 28 2.01 -5.72 6.97
C GLY A 28 2.04 -6.08 5.49
N ASN A 29 3.06 -6.80 5.07
CA ASN A 29 3.24 -7.15 3.66
C ASN A 29 2.28 -8.25 3.20
N GLY A 30 1.96 -8.27 1.91
CA GLY A 30 1.33 -9.41 1.22
C GLY A 30 2.36 -10.17 0.38
N ILE A 31 2.27 -10.12 -0.95
CA ILE A 31 3.21 -10.78 -1.87
C ILE A 31 4.60 -10.14 -1.80
N LEU A 32 4.70 -8.85 -1.47
CA LEU A 32 5.98 -8.14 -1.30
C LEU A 32 6.71 -8.54 -0.01
N HIS A 33 6.72 -9.83 0.31
CA HIS A 33 7.43 -10.46 1.42
C HIS A 33 8.45 -11.43 0.85
N ALA A 34 9.61 -11.64 1.49
CA ALA A 34 10.69 -12.49 0.97
C ALA A 34 10.24 -13.89 0.50
N ARG A 35 9.17 -14.44 1.10
CA ARG A 35 8.58 -15.75 0.74
C ARG A 35 7.36 -15.67 -0.20
N ARG A 36 7.06 -14.50 -0.76
CA ARG A 36 5.84 -14.19 -1.53
C ARG A 36 4.53 -14.48 -0.78
N ALA A 37 4.60 -14.53 0.55
CA ALA A 37 3.51 -14.89 1.44
C ALA A 37 3.66 -14.14 2.78
N GLY A 38 3.26 -12.88 2.81
CA GLY A 38 3.17 -12.06 4.00
C GLY A 38 1.82 -12.21 4.73
N ILE A 39 1.66 -11.49 5.84
CA ILE A 39 0.48 -11.61 6.71
C ILE A 39 -0.82 -11.22 6.01
N ALA A 40 -0.80 -10.22 5.11
CA ALA A 40 -1.97 -9.82 4.35
C ALA A 40 -2.45 -10.95 3.44
N CYS A 41 -1.51 -11.63 2.77
CA CYS A 41 -1.80 -12.78 1.91
C CYS A 41 -2.40 -13.94 2.74
N PHE A 42 -1.78 -14.28 3.87
CA PHE A 42 -2.25 -15.36 4.74
C PHE A 42 -3.68 -15.08 5.28
N LEU A 43 -3.96 -13.83 5.69
CA LEU A 43 -5.30 -13.44 6.16
C LEU A 43 -6.36 -13.59 5.07
N GLY A 44 -6.02 -13.22 3.83
CA GLY A 44 -6.92 -13.37 2.69
C GLY A 44 -7.24 -14.84 2.38
N VAL A 45 -6.22 -15.71 2.42
CA VAL A 45 -6.41 -17.17 2.27
C VAL A 45 -7.37 -17.71 3.32
N ARG A 46 -7.14 -17.38 4.60
CA ARG A 46 -7.91 -17.95 5.71
C ARG A 46 -9.35 -17.45 5.79
N THR A 47 -9.58 -16.18 5.46
CA THR A 47 -10.89 -15.55 5.62
C THR A 47 -11.73 -15.56 4.34
N GLY A 48 -11.12 -15.77 3.18
CA GLY A 48 -11.77 -15.62 1.88
C GLY A 48 -12.07 -14.17 1.49
N ILE A 49 -11.64 -13.19 2.30
CA ILE A 49 -11.81 -11.76 2.02
C ILE A 49 -10.56 -11.22 1.31
N LYS A 50 -10.75 -10.35 0.33
CA LYS A 50 -9.65 -9.68 -0.38
C LYS A 50 -8.81 -8.87 0.58
N THR A 51 -7.49 -8.91 0.44
CA THR A 51 -6.57 -8.17 1.31
C THR A 51 -5.61 -7.28 0.53
N ILE A 52 -5.26 -6.14 1.12
CA ILE A 52 -4.19 -5.25 0.66
C ILE A 52 -3.19 -5.12 1.80
N GLY A 53 -1.94 -5.54 1.56
CA GLY A 53 -0.85 -5.35 2.51
C GLY A 53 -0.28 -3.94 2.40
N VAL A 54 -0.13 -3.24 3.53
CA VAL A 54 0.44 -1.90 3.64
C VAL A 54 1.73 -2.01 4.43
N GLY A 55 2.84 -2.22 3.74
CA GLY A 55 4.15 -2.44 4.35
C GLY A 55 5.00 -1.16 4.38
N LYS A 56 5.57 -0.84 5.54
CA LYS A 56 6.55 0.27 5.70
C LYS A 56 7.98 -0.15 5.31
N THR A 57 8.23 -1.45 5.20
CA THR A 57 9.52 -2.01 4.80
C THR A 57 9.38 -2.71 3.46
N LEU A 58 10.01 -2.12 2.44
CA LEU A 58 10.21 -2.74 1.14
C LEU A 58 11.24 -3.87 1.27
N TYR A 59 10.80 -5.11 1.08
CA TYR A 59 11.72 -6.20 0.77
C TYR A 59 12.13 -6.04 -0.70
N CYS A 60 13.43 -6.00 -1.00
CA CYS A 60 13.99 -5.81 -2.35
C CYS A 60 13.70 -7.01 -3.28
N GLN A 61 12.42 -7.29 -3.52
CA GLN A 61 11.94 -8.35 -4.39
C GLN A 61 11.37 -7.73 -5.66
N GLY A 62 11.73 -8.30 -6.82
CA GLY A 62 11.27 -7.80 -8.11
C GLY A 62 11.95 -6.50 -8.58
N GLY A 63 13.11 -6.14 -8.02
CA GLY A 63 13.87 -4.95 -8.44
C GLY A 63 13.35 -3.62 -7.86
N LEU A 64 12.33 -3.65 -7.01
CA LEU A 64 11.83 -2.48 -6.30
C LEU A 64 12.79 -2.11 -5.17
N THR A 65 13.36 -0.90 -5.25
CA THR A 65 14.20 -0.30 -4.20
C THR A 65 13.47 0.89 -3.58
N LYS A 66 13.78 1.21 -2.31
CA LYS A 66 13.21 2.39 -1.63
C LYS A 66 13.53 3.66 -2.42
N GLU A 67 14.76 3.77 -2.90
CA GLU A 67 15.27 4.91 -3.66
C GLU A 67 14.55 5.04 -5.00
N GLY A 68 14.34 3.93 -5.71
CA GLY A 68 13.63 3.90 -6.99
C GLY A 68 12.16 4.32 -6.85
N VAL A 69 11.48 3.83 -5.82
CA VAL A 69 10.09 4.22 -5.53
C VAL A 69 10.00 5.70 -5.16
N LYS A 70 10.89 6.18 -4.29
CA LYS A 70 10.94 7.60 -3.89
C LYS A 70 11.14 8.50 -5.11
N MET A 71 12.13 8.19 -5.95
CA MET A 71 12.44 8.95 -7.16
C MET A 71 11.27 8.96 -8.16
N GLY A 72 10.59 7.83 -8.33
CA GLY A 72 9.41 7.73 -9.21
C GLY A 72 8.23 8.57 -8.72
N VAL A 73 7.96 8.57 -7.41
CA VAL A 73 6.90 9.40 -6.81
C VAL A 73 7.24 10.88 -6.93
N GLU A 74 8.47 11.28 -6.59
CA GLU A 74 8.92 12.67 -6.70
C GLU A 74 8.83 13.18 -8.14
N SER A 75 9.20 12.36 -9.12
CA SER A 75 9.09 12.68 -10.55
C SER A 75 7.63 12.87 -10.98
N SER A 76 6.75 11.95 -10.57
CA SER A 76 5.31 12.00 -10.91
C SER A 76 4.61 13.23 -10.31
N VAL A 77 4.95 13.57 -9.05
CA VAL A 77 4.41 14.76 -8.39
C VAL A 77 4.89 16.04 -9.08
N LYS A 78 6.16 16.10 -9.50
CA LYS A 78 6.71 17.23 -10.24
C LYS A 78 6.04 17.39 -11.61
N GLU A 79 5.79 16.30 -12.31
CA GLU A 79 5.08 16.31 -13.59
C GLU A 79 3.64 16.84 -13.42
N LEU A 80 2.90 16.33 -12.43
CA LEU A 80 1.55 16.80 -12.12
C LEU A 80 1.52 18.29 -11.77
N TYR A 81 2.49 18.76 -10.97
CA TYR A 81 2.61 20.18 -10.63
C TYR A 81 2.80 21.05 -11.87
N ASN A 82 3.75 20.67 -12.75
CA ASN A 82 4.01 21.39 -13.99
C ASN A 82 2.78 21.42 -14.91
N TYR A 83 2.03 20.31 -14.98
CA TYR A 83 0.78 20.24 -15.73
C TYR A 83 -0.26 21.24 -15.20
N CYS A 84 -0.43 21.33 -13.88
CA CYS A 84 -1.35 22.27 -13.24
C CYS A 84 -0.94 23.74 -13.45
N CYS A 85 0.36 24.05 -13.33
CA CYS A 85 0.90 25.39 -13.57
C CYS A 85 0.76 25.83 -15.03
N SER A 86 0.93 24.93 -16.00
CA SER A 86 0.79 25.26 -17.43
C SER A 86 -0.67 25.54 -17.84
N ARG A 87 -1.64 25.10 -17.05
CA ARG A 87 -3.07 25.24 -17.31
C ARG A 87 -3.66 26.53 -16.74
N ASN A 88 -3.01 27.11 -15.73
CA ASN A 88 -3.29 28.44 -15.24
C ASN A 88 -2.25 29.37 -15.86
N ASN A 89 -2.63 30.20 -16.82
CA ASN A 89 -1.75 31.09 -17.61
C ASN A 89 -1.13 32.23 -16.76
N THR A 90 -0.50 31.87 -15.65
CA THR A 90 0.24 32.73 -14.73
C THR A 90 1.71 32.41 -14.93
N ASP A 91 2.40 33.25 -15.69
CA ASP A 91 3.86 33.28 -15.85
C ASP A 91 4.55 33.66 -14.53
N SER A 92 4.40 32.80 -13.53
CA SER A 92 5.14 32.89 -12.27
C SER A 92 6.09 31.71 -12.25
N SER A 93 7.36 31.93 -12.62
CA SER A 93 8.46 31.02 -12.31
C SER A 93 8.59 30.85 -10.80
N SER A 94 7.68 30.12 -10.16
CA SER A 94 7.85 29.63 -8.80
C SER A 94 8.72 28.38 -8.89
N THR A 95 10.03 28.61 -8.96
CA THR A 95 11.03 27.56 -8.74
C THR A 95 10.70 26.87 -7.42
N ILE A 96 10.49 25.55 -7.44
CA ILE A 96 10.40 24.76 -6.21
C ILE A 96 11.70 25.03 -5.46
N LYS A 97 11.63 25.79 -4.35
CA LYS A 97 12.73 25.81 -3.39
C LYS A 97 12.76 24.40 -2.83
N GLU A 98 13.77 23.63 -3.20
CA GLU A 98 14.16 22.45 -2.44
C GLU A 98 14.37 22.93 -1.01
N LYS A 99 13.36 22.72 -0.15
CA LYS A 99 13.57 22.83 1.28
C LYS A 99 14.62 21.77 1.57
N GLU A 100 15.75 22.14 2.18
CA GLU A 100 16.61 21.16 2.82
C GLU A 100 15.70 20.34 3.75
N ASP A 101 15.40 19.12 3.31
CA ASP A 101 14.48 18.23 3.98
C ASP A 101 15.03 18.04 5.40
N SER A 102 14.21 18.32 6.42
CA SER A 102 14.51 17.88 7.77
C SER A 102 14.82 16.39 7.71
N LYS A 103 15.74 15.90 8.55
CA LYS A 103 16.15 14.50 8.65
C LYS A 103 15.02 13.54 9.09
N ASP A 104 13.77 13.84 8.79
CA ASP A 104 12.67 12.91 8.90
C ASP A 104 12.74 11.96 7.71
N GLU A 105 13.24 10.75 7.97
CA GLU A 105 13.33 9.68 6.97
C GLU A 105 11.94 9.43 6.38
N LYS A 106 11.71 9.84 5.13
CA LYS A 106 10.42 9.65 4.45
C LYS A 106 10.12 8.15 4.37
N VAL A 107 9.10 7.70 5.11
CA VAL A 107 8.68 6.30 5.11
C VAL A 107 7.96 5.99 3.80
N VAL A 108 8.56 5.14 2.97
CA VAL A 108 7.91 4.60 1.77
C VAL A 108 7.00 3.45 2.19
N MET A 109 5.71 3.59 1.91
CA MET A 109 4.75 2.49 2.06
C MET A 109 4.52 1.80 0.73
N ALA A 110 4.66 0.48 0.73
CA ALA A 110 4.34 -0.37 -0.40
C ALA A 110 2.97 -1.00 -0.18
N MET A 111 2.09 -0.84 -1.17
CA MET A 111 0.80 -1.50 -1.19
C MET A 111 0.82 -2.62 -2.20
N ASP A 112 0.52 -3.84 -1.75
CA ASP A 112 0.33 -4.97 -2.66
C ASP A 112 -1.07 -5.57 -2.45
N GLN A 113 -1.75 -5.77 -3.58
CA GLN A 113 -3.06 -6.37 -3.61
C GLN A 113 -2.92 -7.83 -4.01
N HIS A 114 -3.59 -8.71 -3.27
CA HIS A 114 -3.72 -10.09 -3.70
C HIS A 114 -5.18 -10.52 -3.77
N TYR A 115 -5.53 -11.12 -4.89
CA TYR A 115 -6.80 -11.81 -5.09
C TYR A 115 -6.51 -13.30 -5.14
N ILE A 116 -7.09 -14.03 -4.19
CA ILE A 116 -7.11 -15.48 -4.22
C ILE A 116 -8.54 -15.85 -4.55
N GLU A 117 -8.73 -16.51 -5.69
CA GLU A 117 -9.97 -17.23 -5.95
C GLU A 117 -10.02 -18.38 -4.95
N THR A 118 -10.62 -18.12 -3.79
CA THR A 118 -11.09 -19.22 -2.97
C THR A 118 -12.24 -19.83 -3.76
N GLY A 119 -12.00 -20.98 -4.40
CA GLY A 119 -13.09 -21.86 -4.83
C GLY A 119 -14.07 -21.96 -3.66
N THR A 120 -15.36 -21.87 -3.96
CA THR A 120 -16.42 -22.05 -2.96
C THR A 120 -16.09 -23.27 -2.08
N PRO A 121 -16.22 -23.17 -0.75
CA PRO A 121 -16.05 -24.33 0.13
C PRO A 121 -17.00 -25.47 -0.27
#